data_AF-T1CG10-F1
#
_entry.id   AF-T1CG10-F1
#
_cell.length_a   1.000
_cell.length_b   1.000
_cell.length_c   1.000
_cell.angle_alpha   90.00
_cell.angle_beta   90.00
_cell.angle_gamma   90.00
#
_symmetry.space_group_name_H-M   'P 1'
#
loop_
_entity.id
_entity.type
_entity.pdbx_description
1 polymer ?
#
loop_
_entity_poly.entity_id
_entity_poly.type
_entity_poly.pdbx_seq_one_letter_code
_entity_poly.pdbx_strand_id
1 'polypeptide(L)'
;MIDRHASIPGAMSHEFGKHMPAADLPIRPGEPVRLSGRLWRLTCGNAGVMTGPGTNSYLIDAADGWTLIDPGPMDADHLRGLRALAAAPIRRILVTHTHPDHSPGAAALRQRTGA
;
A
#
# COMPACT_ATOMS: atom_id res chain seq x y z
N MET A 1 19.72 19.90 1.69
CA MET A 1 18.81 19.08 2.51
C MET A 1 17.49 19.03 1.76
N ILE A 2 17.30 18.01 0.92
CA ILE A 2 16.13 17.94 0.02
C ILE A 2 14.93 17.49 0.86
N ASP A 3 13.90 18.33 0.87
CA ASP A 3 12.61 18.06 1.46
C ASP A 3 12.03 16.76 0.86
N ARG A 4 11.89 15.71 1.70
CA ARG A 4 11.35 14.40 1.28
C ARG A 4 9.82 14.38 1.30
N HIS A 5 9.16 15.50 1.57
CA HIS A 5 7.70 15.64 1.49
C HIS A 5 7.21 15.96 0.08
N ALA A 6 7.68 15.22 -0.93
CA ALA A 6 7.04 15.27 -2.24
C ALA A 6 5.57 14.83 -2.07
N SER A 7 4.64 15.78 -2.22
CA SER A 7 3.21 15.51 -2.19
C SER A 7 2.86 14.49 -3.26
N ILE A 8 2.33 13.34 -2.84
CA ILE A 8 1.84 12.31 -3.74
C ILE A 8 0.56 12.85 -4.41
N PRO A 9 0.43 12.81 -5.74
CA PRO A 9 -0.77 13.29 -6.42
C PRO A 9 -2.01 12.52 -5.95
N GLY A 10 -3.02 13.23 -5.46
CA GLY A 10 -4.31 12.64 -5.04
C GLY A 10 -4.52 12.50 -3.53
N ALA A 11 -3.57 12.90 -2.68
CA ALA A 11 -3.82 13.02 -1.25
C ALA A 11 -4.77 14.20 -0.98
N MET A 12 -6.08 13.93 -1.01
CA MET A 12 -7.11 14.87 -0.55
C MET A 12 -6.76 15.31 0.88
N SER A 13 -6.47 16.61 1.03
CA SER A 13 -6.30 17.28 2.30
C SER A 13 -7.57 17.09 3.12
N HIS A 14 -7.57 16.13 4.05
CA HIS A 14 -8.61 16.06 5.05
C HIS A 14 -8.38 17.23 6.02
N GLU A 15 -9.40 18.08 6.14
CA GLU A 15 -9.39 19.25 7.02
C GLU A 15 -9.13 18.87 8.48
N PHE A 16 -8.46 19.80 9.16
CA PHE A 16 -8.03 19.75 10.55
C PHE A 16 -9.19 19.58 11.53
N GLY A 17 -9.07 18.65 12.50
CA GLY A 17 -9.92 18.70 13.69
C GLY A 17 -9.91 17.50 14.63
N LYS A 18 -9.66 16.27 14.15
CA LYS A 18 -9.57 15.09 15.04
C LYS A 18 -8.69 14.04 14.36
N HIS A 19 -7.62 13.60 15.03
CA HIS A 19 -6.88 12.42 14.59
C HIS A 19 -7.84 11.24 14.68
N MET A 20 -8.43 10.83 13.55
CA MET A 20 -9.18 9.57 13.51
C MET A 20 -8.19 8.44 13.76
N PRO A 21 -8.47 7.52 14.68
CA PRO A 21 -7.61 6.36 14.86
C PRO A 21 -7.56 5.58 13.55
N ALA A 22 -6.42 4.95 13.24
CA ALA A 22 -6.22 4.26 11.97
C ALA A 22 -7.29 3.19 11.66
N ALA A 23 -7.93 2.64 12.69
CA ALA A 23 -9.02 1.68 12.59
C ALA A 23 -10.31 2.26 11.97
N ASP A 24 -10.55 3.58 12.13
CA ASP A 24 -11.77 4.24 11.67
C ASP A 24 -11.63 4.80 10.23
N LEU A 25 -10.44 4.67 9.63
CA LEU A 25 -10.18 5.16 8.28
C LEU A 25 -10.82 4.25 7.22
N PRO A 26 -11.55 4.81 6.25
CA PRO A 26 -12.36 4.05 5.30
C PRO A 26 -11.52 3.11 4.44
N ILE A 27 -12.03 1.90 4.20
CA ILE A 27 -11.43 0.92 3.30
C ILE A 27 -12.12 1.06 1.94
N ARG A 28 -11.45 1.74 1.00
CA ARG A 28 -11.93 1.97 -0.36
C ARG A 28 -10.91 1.40 -1.36
N PRO A 29 -11.30 0.42 -2.19
CA PRO A 29 -10.40 -0.13 -3.19
C PRO A 29 -9.82 0.93 -4.11
N GLY A 30 -8.52 0.81 -4.40
CA GLY A 30 -7.79 1.73 -5.27
C GLY A 30 -7.41 3.07 -4.63
N GLU A 31 -7.91 3.40 -3.44
CA GLU A 31 -7.59 4.66 -2.75
C GLU A 31 -6.46 4.45 -1.72
N PRO A 32 -5.30 5.13 -1.88
CA PRO A 32 -4.26 5.12 -0.87
C PRO A 32 -4.71 5.84 0.40
N VAL A 33 -4.54 5.20 1.55
CA VAL A 33 -4.87 5.76 2.87
C VAL A 33 -3.61 5.83 3.72
N ARG A 34 -3.24 7.02 4.18
CA ARG A 34 -2.14 7.21 5.12
C ARG A 34 -2.60 6.90 6.54
N LEU A 35 -2.10 5.81 7.12
CA LEU A 35 -2.48 5.35 8.46
C LEU A 35 -1.62 5.99 9.55
N SER A 36 -0.37 6.36 9.24
CA SER A 36 0.53 7.04 10.18
C SER A 36 1.58 7.86 9.43
N GLY A 37 2.54 8.43 10.17
CA GLY A 37 3.66 9.18 9.60
C GLY A 37 4.40 8.46 8.46
N ARG A 38 4.47 7.12 8.51
CA ARG A 38 5.25 6.30 7.56
C ARG A 38 4.48 5.11 6.98
N LEU A 39 3.26 4.86 7.43
CA LEU A 39 2.47 3.71 7.03
C LEU A 39 1.34 4.12 6.10
N TRP A 40 1.26 3.44 4.97
CA TRP A 40 0.20 3.58 3.99
C TRP A 40 -0.49 2.24 3.77
N ARG A 41 -1.78 2.29 3.44
CA ARG A 41 -2.59 1.16 3.00
C ARG A 41 -3.08 1.44 1.59
N LEU A 42 -3.04 0.42 0.73
CA LEU A 42 -3.78 0.39 -0.52
C LEU A 42 -4.63 -0.88 -0.53
N THR A 43 -5.91 -0.75 -0.87
CA THR A 43 -6.84 -1.87 -0.91
C THR A 43 -7.08 -2.32 -2.35
N CYS A 44 -6.97 -3.61 -2.62
CA CYS A 44 -7.24 -4.21 -3.94
C CYS A 44 -8.74 -4.32 -4.20
N GLY A 45 -9.16 -4.29 -5.47
CA GLY A 45 -10.56 -4.38 -5.91
C GLY A 45 -11.18 -5.79 -5.84
N ASN A 46 -10.72 -6.66 -4.96
CA ASN A 46 -11.12 -8.07 -4.87
C ASN A 46 -12.03 -8.36 -3.65
N ALA A 47 -13.12 -7.60 -3.52
CA ALA A 47 -14.08 -7.77 -2.44
C ALA A 47 -14.68 -9.19 -2.41
N GLY A 48 -14.98 -9.68 -1.21
CA GLY A 48 -15.46 -11.05 -1.01
C GLY A 48 -15.69 -11.40 0.45
N VAL A 49 -16.27 -12.57 0.70
CA VAL A 49 -16.59 -13.03 2.07
C VAL A 49 -15.36 -13.04 2.97
N MET A 50 -14.21 -13.45 2.43
CA MET A 50 -12.95 -13.54 3.18
C MET A 50 -12.14 -12.25 3.17
N THR A 51 -12.28 -11.40 2.14
CA THR A 51 -11.50 -10.18 1.93
C THR A 51 -12.23 -8.90 2.35
N GLY A 52 -13.51 -9.01 2.73
CA GLY A 52 -14.34 -7.86 3.06
C GLY A 52 -14.41 -6.88 1.87
N PRO A 53 -14.09 -5.58 2.08
CA PRO A 53 -14.02 -4.61 0.98
C PRO A 53 -12.89 -4.88 -0.04
N GLY A 54 -11.90 -5.70 0.31
CA GLY A 54 -10.76 -6.05 -0.55
C GLY A 54 -9.48 -6.32 0.26
N THR A 55 -8.49 -6.95 -0.36
CA THR A 55 -7.19 -7.22 0.28
C THR A 55 -6.44 -5.93 0.54
N ASN A 56 -6.00 -5.75 1.78
CA ASN A 56 -5.13 -4.64 2.16
C ASN A 56 -3.66 -5.00 1.96
N SER A 57 -2.96 -4.12 1.23
CA SER A 57 -1.51 -4.11 1.12
C SER A 57 -0.95 -2.91 1.87
N TYR A 58 0.20 -3.06 2.53
CA TYR A 58 0.78 -2.01 3.35
C TYR A 58 2.17 -1.60 2.88
N LEU A 59 2.41 -0.30 2.86
CA LEU A 59 3.68 0.31 2.47
C LEU A 59 4.24 1.10 3.65
N ILE A 60 5.45 0.72 4.05
CA ILE A 60 6.18 1.33 5.17
C ILE A 60 7.39 2.09 4.61
N ASP A 61 7.39 3.40 4.81
CA ASP A 61 8.53 4.26 4.48
C ASP A 61 9.67 4.06 5.50
N ALA A 62 10.86 3.72 5.01
CA ALA A 62 12.07 3.56 5.79
C ALA A 62 13.25 4.30 5.15
N ALA A 63 14.33 4.50 5.91
CA ALA A 63 15.45 5.33 5.48
C ALA A 63 16.11 4.85 4.17
N ASP A 64 16.13 3.54 3.95
CA ASP A 64 16.72 2.87 2.79
C ASP A 64 15.73 2.61 1.65
N GLY A 65 14.44 2.91 1.83
CA GLY A 65 13.38 2.72 0.86
C GLY A 65 12.15 2.03 1.45
N TRP A 66 11.22 1.64 0.60
CA TRP A 66 9.91 1.14 1.04
C TRP A 66 9.92 -0.35 1.33
N THR A 67 9.20 -0.76 2.36
CA THR A 67 8.81 -2.15 2.59
C THR A 67 7.35 -2.33 2.23
N LEU A 68 7.07 -3.29 1.35
CA LEU A 68 5.73 -3.72 1.02
C LEU A 68 5.38 -4.96 1.83
N ILE A 69 4.18 -4.98 2.44
CA ILE A 69 3.60 -6.15 3.11
C ILE A 69 2.35 -6.54 2.33
N ASP A 70 2.26 -7.83 2.00
CA ASP A 70 1.13 -8.47 1.32
C ASP A 70 0.77 -7.79 0.01
N PRO A 71 1.50 -8.06 -1.08
CA PRO A 71 1.29 -7.40 -2.38
C PRO A 71 -0.07 -7.67 -3.02
N GLY A 72 -0.81 -8.65 -2.51
CA GLY A 72 -2.16 -8.95 -2.97
C GLY A 72 -2.21 -10.04 -4.05
N PRO A 73 -3.39 -10.23 -4.67
CA PRO A 73 -3.54 -11.10 -5.84
C PRO A 73 -2.74 -10.56 -7.05
N MET A 74 -2.70 -11.34 -8.14
CA MET A 74 -2.12 -10.89 -9.41
C MET A 74 -3.08 -9.92 -10.13
N ASP A 75 -3.28 -8.76 -9.54
CA ASP A 75 -4.12 -7.68 -10.08
C ASP A 75 -3.23 -6.55 -10.63
N ALA A 76 -3.29 -6.33 -11.94
CA ALA A 76 -2.38 -5.41 -12.60
C ALA A 76 -2.54 -3.96 -12.12
N ASP A 77 -3.75 -3.53 -11.77
CA ASP A 77 -4.06 -2.16 -11.39
C ASP A 77 -3.59 -1.89 -9.97
N HIS A 78 -3.84 -2.82 -9.06
CA HIS A 78 -3.35 -2.81 -7.69
C HIS A 78 -1.82 -2.80 -7.63
N LEU A 79 -1.14 -3.68 -8.38
CA LEU A 79 0.32 -3.71 -8.41
C LEU A 79 0.94 -2.44 -9.00
N ARG A 80 0.26 -1.80 -9.98
CA ARG A 80 0.68 -0.46 -10.47
C ARG A 80 0.49 0.61 -9.40
N GLY A 81 -0.64 0.59 -8.69
CA GLY A 81 -0.92 1.49 -7.57
C GLY A 81 0.12 1.39 -6.46
N LEU A 82 0.48 0.17 -6.04
CA LEU A 82 1.51 -0.06 -5.03
C LEU A 82 2.86 0.51 -5.43
N ARG A 83 3.27 0.31 -6.70
CA ARG A 83 4.52 0.85 -7.21
C ARG A 83 4.51 2.38 -7.27
N ALA A 84 3.39 2.96 -7.70
CA ALA A 84 3.22 4.41 -7.82
C ALA A 84 3.17 5.11 -6.46
N LEU A 85 2.60 4.46 -5.44
CA LEU A 85 2.53 4.98 -4.08
C LEU A 85 3.92 5.06 -3.41
N ALA A 86 4.85 4.17 -3.78
CA ALA A 86 6.21 4.18 -3.27
C ALA A 86 7.07 5.28 -3.93
N ALA A 87 7.25 6.40 -3.21
CA ALA A 87 8.08 7.55 -3.65
C ALA A 87 9.59 7.26 -3.75
N ALA A 88 10.03 6.09 -3.27
CA ALA A 88 11.40 5.58 -3.38
C ALA A 88 11.35 4.08 -3.77
N PRO A 89 12.48 3.42 -4.07
CA PRO A 89 12.46 2.00 -4.40
C PRO A 89 11.82 1.15 -3.31
N ILE A 90 10.97 0.20 -3.71
CA ILE A 90 10.54 -0.89 -2.83
C ILE A 90 11.76 -1.81 -2.69
N ARG A 91 12.30 -1.90 -1.48
CA ARG A 91 13.52 -2.68 -1.16
C ARG A 91 13.20 -4.08 -0.68
N ARG A 92 12.00 -4.27 -0.13
CA ARG A 92 11.57 -5.48 0.56
C ARG A 92 10.10 -5.74 0.27
N ILE A 93 9.78 -7.01 0.04
CA ILE A 93 8.41 -7.52 -0.04
C ILE A 93 8.27 -8.60 1.02
N LEU A 94 7.36 -8.41 1.97
CA LEU A 94 7.02 -9.39 2.99
C LEU A 94 5.63 -9.94 2.69
N VAL A 95 5.49 -11.25 2.85
CA VAL A 95 4.21 -11.95 2.68
C VAL A 95 3.90 -12.60 4.02
N THR A 96 2.73 -12.28 4.59
CA THR A 96 2.31 -12.79 5.90
C THR A 96 2.00 -14.28 5.85
N HIS A 97 1.37 -14.75 4.76
CA HIS A 97 1.04 -16.14 4.52
C HIS A 97 0.71 -16.40 3.04
N THR A 98 0.54 -17.66 2.66
CA THR A 98 0.53 -18.10 1.25
C THR A 98 -0.83 -18.07 0.56
N HIS A 99 -1.86 -17.48 1.16
CA HIS A 99 -3.17 -17.44 0.50
C HIS A 99 -3.16 -16.60 -0.79
N PRO A 100 -4.06 -16.91 -1.75
CA PRO A 100 -4.07 -16.29 -3.08
C PRO A 100 -4.36 -14.79 -3.07
N ASP A 101 -4.98 -14.29 -2.01
CA ASP A 101 -5.31 -12.89 -1.86
C ASP A 101 -4.13 -12.07 -1.32
N HIS A 102 -3.06 -12.69 -0.81
CA HIS A 102 -1.88 -11.97 -0.27
C HIS A 102 -0.60 -12.13 -1.09
N SER A 103 -0.31 -13.35 -1.54
CA SER A 103 1.04 -13.74 -2.00
C SER A 103 1.36 -13.59 -3.49
N PRO A 104 0.43 -13.75 -4.46
CA PRO A 104 0.79 -13.85 -5.88
C PRO A 104 1.52 -12.63 -6.46
N GLY A 105 1.17 -11.42 -6.02
CA GLY A 105 1.78 -10.18 -6.50
C GLY A 105 3.28 -10.05 -6.19
N ALA A 106 3.80 -10.84 -5.25
CA ALA A 106 5.20 -10.76 -4.80
C ALA A 106 6.17 -11.06 -5.94
N ALA A 107 5.91 -12.11 -6.72
CA ALA A 107 6.79 -12.53 -7.81
C ALA A 107 6.87 -11.46 -8.91
N ALA A 108 5.73 -10.90 -9.31
CA ALA A 108 5.66 -9.86 -10.33
C ALA A 108 6.34 -8.55 -9.88
N LEU A 109 6.16 -8.16 -8.61
CA LEU A 109 6.82 -6.96 -8.09
C LEU A 109 8.33 -7.16 -7.94
N ARG A 110 8.78 -8.31 -7.43
CA ARG A 110 10.21 -8.66 -7.39
C ARG A 110 10.88 -8.53 -8.75
N GLN A 111 10.25 -9.06 -9.81
CA GLN A 111 10.78 -8.94 -11.17
C GLN A 111 10.92 -7.49 -11.64
N ARG A 112 10.00 -6.62 -11.22
CA ARG A 112 9.96 -5.21 -11.63
C ARG A 112 10.83 -4.29 -10.77
N THR A 113 11.06 -4.62 -9.50
CA THR A 113 11.74 -3.75 -8.53
C THR A 113 13.10 -4.25 -8.10
N GLY A 114 13.39 -5.53 -8.28
CA GLY A 114 14.59 -6.19 -7.73
C GLY A 114 14.56 -6.41 -6.22
N ALA A 115 13.38 -6.25 -5.60
CA ALA A 115 13.16 -6.52 -4.17
C ALA A 115 13.09 -8.01 -3.84
#